data_AF-D6D5R7-F1
#
_entry.id   AF-D6D5R7-F1
#
_cell.length_a   1.000
_cell.length_b   1.000
_cell.length_c   1.000
_cell.angle_alpha   90.00
_cell.angle_beta   90.00
_cell.angle_gamma   90.00
#
_symmetry.space_group_name_H-M   'P 1'
#
loop_
_entity.id
_entity.type
_entity.pdbx_description
1 polymer ?
#
loop_
_entity_poly.entity_id
_entity_poly.type
_entity_poly.pdbx_seq_one_letter_code
_entity_poly.pdbx_strand_id
1 'polypeptide(L)'
;MEKKTNNPAITKSYAKKMETISPFELKNKLIDMADESIKKIAHTMLNAGRGNPNWIATEPREAFFLLGQFGLCECRHAFSLEEGIAGIPQKAGIAARFEAFLKENEKSSGG
;
A
#
# COMPACT_ATOMS: atom_id res chain seq x y z
N MET A 1 9.61 -22.20 19.89
CA MET A 1 10.28 -20.88 19.84
C MET A 1 9.69 -20.01 20.94
N GLU A 2 10.45 -19.80 22.01
CA GLU A 2 10.04 -18.97 23.14
C GLU A 2 9.88 -17.51 22.70
N LYS A 3 8.71 -16.91 22.97
CA LYS A 3 8.56 -15.46 22.92
C LYS A 3 9.40 -14.89 24.05
N LYS A 4 10.54 -14.29 23.74
CA LYS A 4 11.28 -13.44 24.68
C LYS A 4 10.42 -12.21 24.98
N THR A 5 9.64 -12.26 26.05
CA THR A 5 8.99 -11.08 26.63
C THR A 5 10.05 -10.22 27.33
N ASN A 6 10.85 -9.49 26.56
CA ASN A 6 11.77 -8.48 27.08
C ASN A 6 11.09 -7.11 27.10
N ASN A 7 9.99 -6.97 27.84
CA ASN A 7 9.46 -5.65 28.13
C ASN A 7 9.78 -5.33 29.60
N PRO A 8 10.97 -4.78 29.92
CA PRO A 8 11.23 -4.31 31.26
C PRO A 8 10.20 -3.21 31.55
N ALA A 9 9.41 -3.36 32.61
CA ALA A 9 8.48 -2.33 33.04
C ALA A 9 9.24 -0.99 33.13
N ILE A 10 8.87 -0.02 32.29
CA ILE A 10 9.55 1.27 32.22
C ILE A 10 9.41 1.93 33.59
N THR A 11 10.50 1.94 34.36
CA THR A 11 10.51 2.53 35.69
C THR A 11 10.60 4.06 35.60
N LYS A 12 10.04 4.75 36.58
CA LYS A 12 10.10 6.23 36.67
C LYS A 12 11.53 6.77 36.64
N SER A 13 12.49 6.02 37.21
CA SER A 13 13.91 6.36 37.18
C SER A 13 14.54 6.19 35.80
N TYR A 14 14.10 5.19 35.01
CA TYR A 14 14.55 5.02 33.63
C TYR A 14 14.04 6.16 32.73
N ALA A 15 12.76 6.51 32.83
CA ALA A 15 12.18 7.65 32.09
C ALA A 15 12.95 8.95 32.37
N LYS A 16 13.28 9.23 33.65
CA LYS A 16 14.06 10.41 34.03
C LYS A 16 15.48 10.44 33.46
N LYS A 17 16.10 9.28 33.19
CA LYS A 17 17.40 9.20 32.48
C LYS A 17 17.26 9.41 30.97
N MET A 18 16.10 9.10 30.40
CA MET A 18 15.82 9.35 28.98
C MET A 18 15.56 10.85 28.70
N GLU A 19 15.13 11.61 29.71
CA GLU A 19 15.01 13.08 29.61
C GLU A 19 16.37 13.79 29.47
N THR A 20 17.47 13.15 29.88
CA THR A 20 18.82 13.75 29.88
C THR A 20 19.64 13.47 28.62
N ILE A 21 19.17 12.61 27.72
CA ILE A 21 19.89 12.25 26.49
C ILE A 21 19.40 13.07 25.28
N SER A 22 20.22 13.12 24.23
CA SER A 22 19.87 13.86 23.00
C SER A 22 18.62 13.25 22.34
N PRO A 23 17.77 14.06 21.66
CA PRO A 23 16.64 13.56 20.87
C PRO A 23 17.03 12.46 19.87
N PHE A 24 18.25 12.49 19.32
CA PHE A 24 18.75 11.47 18.42
C PHE A 24 19.08 10.16 19.12
N GLU A 25 19.65 10.23 20.32
CA GLU A 25 19.97 9.05 21.13
C GLU A 25 18.70 8.39 21.66
N LEU A 26 17.71 9.20 22.06
CA LEU A 26 16.40 8.74 22.46
C LEU A 26 15.70 8.01 21.30
N LYS A 27 15.73 8.60 20.10
CA LYS A 27 15.19 7.97 18.88
C LYS A 27 15.77 6.58 18.65
N ASN A 28 17.10 6.44 18.70
CA ASN A 28 17.78 5.17 18.44
C ASN A 28 17.43 4.12 19.50
N LYS A 29 17.40 4.51 20.79
CA LYS A 29 16.98 3.60 21.87
C LYS A 29 15.54 3.14 21.72
N LEU A 30 14.62 4.02 21.29
CA LEU A 30 13.22 3.65 21.02
C LEU A 30 13.09 2.65 19.85
N ILE A 31 13.93 2.79 18.82
CA ILE A 31 14.00 1.82 17.71
C ILE A 31 14.51 0.47 18.21
N ASP A 32 15.56 0.45 19.03
CA ASP A 32 16.17 -0.79 19.55
C ASP A 32 15.24 -1.55 20.52
N MET A 33 14.39 -0.82 21.25
CA MET A 33 13.40 -1.39 22.16
C MET A 33 12.12 -1.89 21.45
N ALA A 34 11.87 -1.49 20.20
CA ALA A 34 10.68 -1.92 19.49
C ALA A 34 10.78 -3.41 19.10
N ASP A 35 9.71 -4.16 19.33
CA ASP A 35 9.60 -5.54 18.85
C ASP A 35 9.86 -5.63 17.35
N GLU A 36 10.48 -6.73 16.90
CA GLU A 36 10.85 -6.93 15.48
C GLU A 36 9.65 -6.78 14.52
N SER A 37 8.44 -7.12 14.97
CA SER A 37 7.20 -6.94 14.20
C SER A 37 6.79 -5.47 14.00
N ILE A 38 7.19 -4.57 14.90
CA ILE A 38 6.84 -3.15 14.91
C ILE A 38 8.03 -2.27 14.47
N LYS A 39 9.24 -2.81 14.44
CA LYS A 39 10.48 -2.10 14.09
C LYS A 39 10.39 -1.36 12.76
N LYS A 40 9.74 -1.94 11.73
CA LYS A 40 9.52 -1.26 10.43
C LYS A 40 8.61 -0.02 10.54
N ILE A 41 7.58 -0.09 11.39
CA ILE A 41 6.66 1.02 11.66
C ILE A 41 7.38 2.07 12.51
N ALA A 42 8.07 1.65 13.56
CA ALA A 42 8.89 2.52 14.41
C ALA A 42 9.97 3.23 13.59
N HIS A 43 10.66 2.55 12.69
CA HIS A 43 11.61 3.16 11.77
C HIS A 43 10.97 4.21 10.87
N THR A 44 9.80 3.93 10.27
CA THR A 44 9.12 4.89 9.40
C THR A 44 8.70 6.14 10.20
N MET A 45 8.10 5.95 11.38
CA MET A 45 7.66 7.03 12.24
C MET A 45 8.84 7.87 12.76
N LEU A 46 9.88 7.22 13.29
CA LEU A 46 10.99 7.89 13.96
C LEU A 46 12.01 8.48 12.98
N ASN A 47 12.18 7.90 11.79
CA ASN A 47 13.08 8.46 10.77
C ASN A 47 12.39 9.46 9.83
N ALA A 48 11.11 9.27 9.48
CA ALA A 48 10.41 10.12 8.53
C ALA A 48 9.35 11.04 9.17
N GLY A 49 9.13 10.94 10.48
CA GLY A 49 8.17 11.78 11.22
C GLY A 49 6.71 11.55 10.87
N ARG A 50 6.39 10.46 10.15
CA ARG A 50 5.04 10.16 9.65
C ARG A 50 4.61 8.74 9.95
N GLY A 51 3.35 8.56 10.35
CA GLY A 51 2.71 7.26 10.47
C GLY A 51 2.06 6.86 9.15
N ASN A 52 2.28 5.64 8.70
CA ASN A 52 1.54 5.12 7.54
C ASN A 52 0.08 4.85 7.95
N PRO A 53 -0.91 5.35 7.20
CA PRO A 53 -2.30 4.97 7.43
C PRO A 53 -2.50 3.46 7.38
N ASN A 54 -3.42 2.95 8.20
CA ASN A 54 -3.84 1.54 8.21
C ASN A 54 -5.15 1.31 7.43
N TRP A 55 -5.58 2.30 6.64
CA TRP A 55 -6.74 2.27 5.76
C TRP A 55 -6.34 2.76 4.37
N ILE A 56 -7.11 2.36 3.36
CA ILE A 56 -6.91 2.74 1.96
C ILE A 56 -8.23 3.17 1.34
N ALA A 57 -8.17 4.02 0.31
CA ALA A 57 -9.33 4.30 -0.54
C ALA A 57 -9.50 3.17 -1.56
N THR A 58 -10.51 2.32 -1.38
CA THR A 58 -10.76 1.16 -2.24
C THR A 58 -11.31 1.59 -3.60
N GLU A 59 -12.26 2.52 -3.62
CA GLU A 59 -12.96 3.00 -4.82
C GLU A 59 -12.04 3.34 -6.01
N PRO A 60 -11.05 4.25 -5.87
CA PRO A 60 -10.16 4.58 -7.00
C PRO A 60 -9.22 3.43 -7.39
N ARG A 61 -8.95 2.48 -6.48
CA ARG A 61 -8.12 1.31 -6.79
C ARG A 61 -8.91 0.30 -7.62
N GLU A 62 -10.16 0.09 -7.26
CA GLU A 62 -11.08 -0.76 -8.02
C GLU A 62 -11.32 -0.19 -9.41
N ALA A 63 -11.61 1.11 -9.53
CA ALA A 63 -11.72 1.80 -10.82
C ALA A 63 -10.43 1.69 -11.67
N PHE A 64 -9.25 1.80 -11.04
CA PHE A 64 -7.96 1.62 -11.74
C PHE A 64 -7.81 0.20 -12.30
N PHE A 65 -8.18 -0.84 -11.54
CA PHE A 65 -8.13 -2.22 -12.02
C PHE A 65 -9.16 -2.48 -13.11
N LEU A 66 -10.36 -1.93 -12.99
CA LEU A 66 -11.40 -2.04 -14.01
C LEU A 66 -10.97 -1.37 -15.32
N LEU A 67 -10.33 -0.19 -15.25
CA LEU A 67 -9.70 0.45 -16.40
C LEU A 67 -8.60 -0.43 -17.03
N GLY A 68 -7.83 -1.13 -16.21
CA GLY A 68 -6.86 -2.12 -16.68
C GLY A 68 -7.51 -3.27 -17.45
N GLN A 69 -8.66 -3.77 -17.00
CA GLN A 69 -9.43 -4.79 -17.71
C GLN A 69 -9.94 -4.27 -19.06
N PHE A 70 -10.48 -3.05 -19.10
CA PHE A 70 -10.86 -2.40 -20.36
C PHE A 70 -9.66 -2.31 -21.32
N GLY A 71 -8.49 -1.88 -20.83
CA GLY A 71 -7.27 -1.82 -21.63
C GLY A 71 -6.88 -3.18 -22.21
N LEU A 72 -7.00 -4.27 -21.44
CA LEU A 72 -6.75 -5.63 -21.95
C LEU A 72 -7.76 -6.05 -23.01
N CYS A 73 -9.04 -5.69 -22.85
CA CYS A 73 -10.08 -5.92 -23.87
C CYS A 73 -9.72 -5.20 -25.17
N GLU A 74 -9.30 -3.94 -25.10
CA GLU A 74 -8.89 -3.15 -26.27
C GLU A 74 -7.65 -3.71 -26.97
N CYS A 75 -6.65 -4.18 -26.21
CA CYS A 75 -5.50 -4.87 -26.78
C CYS A 75 -5.91 -6.13 -27.54
N ARG A 76 -6.75 -6.98 -26.92
CA ARG A 76 -7.23 -8.25 -27.52
C ARG A 76 -8.13 -8.02 -28.73
N HIS A 77 -8.91 -6.94 -28.69
CA HIS A 77 -9.76 -6.52 -29.81
C HIS A 77 -8.93 -6.17 -31.05
N ALA A 78 -7.79 -5.50 -30.86
CA ALA A 78 -6.89 -5.17 -31.97
C ALA A 78 -6.21 -6.43 -32.55
N PHE A 79 -5.78 -7.35 -31.68
CA PHE A 79 -5.14 -8.59 -32.04
C PHE A 79 -5.04 -9.49 -30.81
N SER A 80 -5.19 -10.81 -30.97
CA SER A 80 -5.02 -11.77 -29.88
C SER A 80 -4.49 -13.09 -30.41
N LEU A 81 -3.47 -13.64 -29.73
CA LEU A 81 -2.96 -14.99 -29.92
C LEU A 81 -3.21 -15.86 -28.67
N GLU A 82 -3.23 -17.18 -28.84
CA GLU A 82 -3.46 -18.13 -27.76
C GLU A 82 -2.35 -18.12 -26.70
N GLU A 83 -1.13 -17.69 -27.07
CA GLU A 83 0.03 -17.55 -26.16
C GLU A 83 -0.09 -16.35 -25.20
N GLY A 84 -1.20 -15.61 -25.22
CA GLY A 84 -1.43 -14.46 -24.34
C GLY A 84 -0.81 -13.16 -24.84
N ILE A 85 -0.52 -13.07 -26.14
CA ILE A 85 -0.02 -11.86 -26.81
C ILE A 85 -1.21 -11.10 -27.42
N ALA A 86 -1.25 -9.78 -27.19
CA ALA A 86 -2.30 -8.91 -27.69
C ALA A 86 -1.75 -7.64 -28.35
N GLY A 87 -2.59 -6.96 -29.14
CA GLY A 87 -2.22 -5.76 -29.90
C GLY A 87 -2.18 -4.48 -29.07
N ILE A 88 -2.06 -3.34 -29.77
CA ILE A 88 -2.11 -2.00 -29.19
C ILE A 88 -3.55 -1.45 -29.33
N PRO A 89 -4.14 -0.85 -28.27
CA PRO A 89 -5.47 -0.24 -28.33
C PRO A 89 -5.62 0.79 -29.45
N GLN A 90 -6.77 0.78 -30.12
CA GLN A 90 -7.06 1.70 -31.23
C GLN A 90 -7.88 2.90 -30.75
N LYS A 91 -7.41 4.12 -31.04
CA LYS A 91 -8.09 5.35 -30.61
C LYS A 91 -9.47 5.53 -31.23
N ALA A 92 -9.64 5.13 -32.49
CA ALA A 92 -10.92 5.27 -33.19
C ALA A 92 -12.01 4.46 -32.48
N GLY A 93 -13.10 5.13 -32.09
CA GLY A 93 -14.25 4.50 -31.42
C GLY A 93 -14.03 4.09 -29.97
N ILE A 94 -12.89 4.41 -29.34
CA ILE A 94 -12.56 3.94 -27.99
C ILE A 94 -13.54 4.44 -26.92
N ALA A 95 -14.07 5.66 -27.07
CA ALA A 95 -15.05 6.22 -26.13
C ALA A 95 -16.34 5.40 -26.09
N ALA A 96 -16.88 5.04 -27.27
CA ALA A 96 -18.09 4.24 -27.36
C ALA A 96 -17.87 2.81 -26.81
N ARG A 97 -16.70 2.21 -27.06
CA ARG A 97 -16.35 0.90 -26.48
C ARG A 97 -16.16 0.99 -24.97
N PHE A 98 -15.61 2.08 -24.46
CA PHE A 98 -15.49 2.33 -23.03
C PHE A 98 -16.87 2.46 -22.36
N GLU A 99 -17.78 3.24 -22.94
CA GLU A 99 -19.15 3.36 -22.44
C GLU A 99 -19.90 2.01 -22.47
N ALA A 100 -19.73 1.22 -23.53
CA ALA A 100 -20.30 -0.12 -23.61
C ALA A 100 -19.73 -1.04 -22.53
N PHE A 101 -18.40 -1.02 -22.35
CA PHE A 101 -17.72 -1.77 -21.30
C PHE A 101 -18.23 -1.41 -19.90
N LEU A 102 -18.42 -0.11 -19.60
CA LEU A 102 -18.97 0.33 -18.31
C LEU A 102 -20.40 -0.18 -18.10
N LYS A 103 -21.26 -0.13 -19.12
CA LYS A 103 -22.63 -0.67 -19.03
C LYS A 103 -22.65 -2.18 -18.76
N GLU A 104 -21.73 -2.92 -19.36
CA GLU A 104 -21.58 -4.37 -19.11
C GLU A 104 -21.04 -4.67 -17.71
N ASN A 105 -20.33 -3.72 -17.10
CA ASN A 105 -19.66 -3.86 -15.80
C ASN A 105 -20.27 -2.99 -14.69
N GLU A 106 -21.51 -2.52 -14.84
CA GLU A 106 -22.19 -1.63 -13.88
C GLU A 106 -22.26 -2.22 -12.45
N LYS A 107 -22.22 -3.56 -12.34
CA LYS A 107 -22.25 -4.28 -11.06
C LYS A 107 -20.86 -4.62 -10.50
N SER A 108 -19.80 -4.33 -11.24
CA SER A 108 -18.42 -4.56 -10.79
C SER A 108 -18.00 -3.43 -9.85
N SER A 109 -17.20 -3.75 -8.83
CA SER A 109 -16.60 -2.72 -7.99
C SER A 109 -15.74 -1.78 -8.86
N GLY A 110 -15.97 -0.46 -8.74
CA GLY A 110 -15.29 0.57 -9.53
C GLY A 110 -15.94 0.94 -10.87
N GLY A 111 -17.12 0.38 -11.18
CA GLY A 111 -17.93 0.67 -12.38
C GLY A 111 -18.97 1.78 -12.21
#